data_AF-A0A350P3Y2-F1
#
_entry.id   AF-A0A350P3Y2-F1
#
_cell.length_a   1.000
_cell.length_b   1.000
_cell.length_c   1.000
_cell.angle_alpha   90.00
_cell.angle_beta   90.00
_cell.angle_gamma   90.00
#
_symmetry.space_group_name_H-M   'P 1'
#
loop_
_entity.id
_entity.type
_entity.pdbx_description
1 polymer ?
#
loop_
_entity_poly.entity_id
_entity_poly.type
_entity_poly.pdbx_seq_one_letter_code
_entity_poly.pdbx_strand_id
1 'polypeptide(L)'
;MPTPKENESKDDFLDRCMADSKMNEEFPNNDQRFAVCNNYADKTAEEEYEDWGETATAAEYKGRSVTLNKPFRTPNESKKFGVYVKNSSGRVIIVRFGDPNMEIKRDDPKRRKAFRDRHNCDTATDKTTPRYWSCRQWRGGKKVEAEELNNHSEDLVAMECGCGCDGNGQDVEAEMLYCEGCAAQTECAEKGQCVNNAEAAEPTPSPDETHAEYMTRCMAMGYSNEECMIAHEGHKFKDQDEPHDKSDHEAKHKKDHDYGYAEEISVTIDLEVSDVVAVVEATTKQTIIEIRGVAFHEGMNKNNWSLTREGAEVVVEQMVGADVTLNHPKAHEEGAGFTRNMNGDVDEAVVGVIKQASIRDLSDGRWEVTYVAHVVRTELFAALESGLWERENYGVSIGGTGIPVSSSEDGIVFGERFRFDHLAIVHKPAYPRANIESVQRIEVQEQEIEASEMLKYHSPTEEGQQQVIAMTDEEMNDANNEMEALKAELVLANARVNEFEAAEAARVEESRMELVSEASELGMSGHEDLSTDTLKSLIASWREAHPDPEPVEMAPVAEPQVASEEPVIASETPTHVVANYLNGKMVETDESTYAKAWNAWASAWNKTLAVAERNTMRAPNFEERKEMI
;
A
#
# COMPACT_ATOMS: atom_id res chain seq x y z
N MET A 1 -40.04 -15.93 -25.11
CA MET A 1 -39.06 -16.72 -25.86
C MET A 1 -38.52 -17.79 -24.94
N PRO A 2 -38.25 -19.01 -25.44
CA PRO A 2 -37.71 -20.08 -24.63
C PRO A 2 -36.32 -19.74 -24.11
N THR A 3 -36.07 -19.95 -22.81
CA THR A 3 -34.74 -19.89 -22.21
C THR A 3 -34.07 -21.26 -22.28
N PRO A 4 -32.73 -21.34 -22.47
CA PRO A 4 -31.98 -22.60 -22.37
C PRO A 4 -32.15 -23.23 -20.98
N LYS A 5 -32.20 -24.57 -20.91
CA LYS A 5 -32.25 -25.30 -19.64
C LYS A 5 -30.83 -25.68 -19.19
N GLU A 6 -30.66 -25.88 -17.88
CA GLU A 6 -29.44 -26.45 -17.31
C GLU A 6 -29.15 -27.83 -17.96
N ASN A 7 -27.94 -28.00 -18.52
CA ASN A 7 -27.48 -29.20 -19.25
C ASN A 7 -28.18 -29.53 -20.59
N GLU A 8 -28.86 -28.57 -21.23
CA GLU A 8 -29.38 -28.74 -22.59
C GLU A 8 -28.29 -28.49 -23.63
N SER A 9 -28.15 -29.36 -24.63
CA SER A 9 -27.18 -29.12 -25.70
C SER A 9 -27.63 -27.94 -26.58
N LYS A 10 -26.65 -27.26 -27.20
CA LYS A 10 -26.94 -26.15 -28.10
C LYS A 10 -27.92 -26.53 -29.22
N ASP A 11 -27.77 -27.73 -29.77
CA ASP A 11 -28.62 -28.23 -30.84
C ASP A 11 -30.05 -28.51 -30.33
N ASP A 12 -30.19 -29.09 -29.12
CA ASP A 12 -31.50 -29.33 -28.50
C ASP A 12 -32.23 -28.02 -28.18
N PHE A 13 -31.51 -27.01 -27.71
CA PHE A 13 -32.07 -25.67 -27.49
C PHE A 13 -32.50 -25.01 -28.80
N LEU A 14 -31.67 -25.10 -29.85
CA LEU A 14 -32.00 -24.55 -31.16
C LEU A 14 -33.27 -25.19 -31.73
N ASP A 15 -33.41 -26.51 -31.63
CA ASP A 15 -34.60 -27.21 -32.10
C ASP A 15 -35.87 -26.76 -31.36
N ARG A 16 -35.78 -26.61 -30.03
CA ARG A 16 -36.89 -26.12 -29.21
C ARG A 16 -37.21 -24.65 -29.47
N CYS A 17 -36.19 -23.81 -29.64
CA CYS A 17 -36.35 -22.39 -29.94
C CYS A 17 -36.97 -22.15 -31.32
N MET A 18 -36.55 -22.92 -32.33
CA MET A 18 -37.07 -22.83 -33.69
C MET A 18 -38.51 -23.35 -33.79
N ALA A 19 -38.88 -24.33 -32.96
CA ALA A 19 -40.22 -24.91 -32.91
C ALA A 19 -41.23 -24.14 -32.02
N ASP A 20 -40.78 -23.19 -31.21
CA ASP A 20 -41.62 -22.47 -30.25
C ASP A 20 -42.68 -21.60 -30.95
N SER A 21 -43.94 -21.68 -30.50
CA SER A 21 -45.07 -20.99 -31.14
C SER A 21 -44.96 -19.47 -31.05
N LYS A 22 -44.30 -18.93 -30.03
CA LYS A 22 -44.07 -17.49 -29.91
C LYS A 22 -42.95 -17.02 -30.84
N MET A 23 -41.92 -17.85 -31.07
CA MET A 23 -40.86 -17.60 -32.07
C MET A 23 -41.38 -17.71 -33.52
N ASN A 24 -42.12 -18.79 -33.81
CA ASN A 24 -43.39 -18.77 -34.55
C ASN A 24 -43.85 -17.39 -35.09
N GLU A 25 -44.52 -16.69 -34.19
CA GLU A 25 -45.32 -15.50 -34.44
C GLU A 25 -44.46 -14.24 -34.54
N GLU A 26 -43.44 -14.11 -33.68
CA GLU A 26 -42.59 -12.90 -33.62
C GLU A 26 -41.55 -12.84 -34.74
N PHE A 27 -41.04 -14.00 -35.21
CA PHE A 27 -40.01 -14.07 -36.24
C PHE A 27 -40.42 -15.03 -37.38
N PRO A 28 -41.41 -14.70 -38.24
CA PRO A 28 -41.92 -15.62 -39.27
C PRO A 28 -40.87 -16.10 -40.28
N ASN A 29 -39.81 -15.33 -40.49
CA ASN A 29 -38.69 -15.70 -41.36
C ASN A 29 -37.75 -16.67 -40.64
N ASN A 30 -37.52 -17.83 -41.26
CA ASN A 30 -36.70 -18.91 -40.71
C ASN A 30 -35.24 -18.47 -40.46
N ASP A 31 -34.62 -17.72 -41.39
CA ASP A 31 -33.23 -17.28 -41.25
C ASP A 31 -33.07 -16.25 -40.12
N GLN A 32 -34.04 -15.35 -39.99
CA GLN A 32 -34.06 -14.35 -38.92
C GLN A 32 -34.27 -15.02 -37.55
N ARG A 33 -35.17 -16.01 -37.48
CA ARG A 33 -35.41 -16.76 -36.26
C ARG A 33 -34.22 -17.61 -35.85
N PHE A 34 -33.57 -18.25 -36.81
CA PHE A 34 -32.35 -19.00 -36.57
C PHE A 34 -31.26 -18.10 -36.02
N ALA A 35 -31.09 -16.88 -36.56
CA ALA A 35 -30.13 -15.92 -36.05
C ALA A 35 -30.44 -15.48 -34.60
N VAL A 36 -31.72 -15.26 -34.28
CA VAL A 36 -32.16 -14.93 -32.91
C VAL A 36 -31.94 -16.10 -31.97
N CYS A 37 -32.42 -17.30 -32.31
CA CYS A 37 -32.22 -18.52 -31.51
C CYS A 37 -30.74 -18.84 -31.29
N ASN A 38 -29.89 -18.70 -32.32
CA ASN A 38 -28.47 -18.92 -32.19
C ASN A 38 -27.78 -17.86 -31.31
N ASN A 39 -28.23 -16.60 -31.33
CA ASN A 39 -27.72 -15.57 -30.41
C ASN A 39 -28.05 -15.90 -28.94
N TYR A 40 -29.27 -16.37 -28.67
CA TYR A 40 -29.65 -16.81 -27.31
C TYR A 40 -28.89 -18.05 -26.86
N ALA A 41 -28.55 -18.95 -27.79
CA ALA A 41 -27.72 -20.13 -27.50
C ALA A 41 -26.26 -19.74 -27.18
N ASP A 42 -25.72 -18.72 -27.87
CA ASP A 42 -24.36 -18.24 -27.66
C ASP A 42 -24.22 -17.42 -26.36
N LYS A 43 -25.27 -16.69 -25.95
CA LYS A 43 -25.30 -16.00 -24.64
C LYS A 43 -25.16 -16.94 -23.44
N THR A 44 -25.63 -18.19 -23.56
CA THR A 44 -25.47 -19.21 -22.51
C THR A 44 -24.17 -20.02 -22.63
N ALA A 45 -23.55 -20.06 -23.82
CA ALA A 45 -22.21 -20.64 -23.97
C ALA A 45 -21.10 -19.73 -23.40
N GLU A 46 -21.39 -18.43 -23.21
CA GLU A 46 -20.54 -17.51 -22.42
C GLU A 46 -20.80 -17.56 -20.91
N GLU A 47 -21.80 -18.34 -20.46
CA GLU A 47 -22.10 -18.62 -19.04
C GLU A 47 -21.83 -20.07 -18.63
N GLU A 48 -21.10 -20.86 -19.43
CA GLU A 48 -20.25 -21.90 -18.86
C GLU A 48 -19.01 -21.20 -18.29
N TYR A 49 -19.24 -20.53 -17.16
CA TYR A 49 -18.24 -19.87 -16.35
C TYR A 49 -17.35 -20.99 -15.80
N GLU A 50 -16.27 -21.33 -16.52
CA GLU A 50 -15.06 -21.78 -15.84
C GLU A 50 -14.63 -20.62 -14.94
N ASP A 51 -15.21 -20.63 -13.73
CA ASP A 51 -14.83 -19.84 -12.58
C ASP A 51 -13.36 -20.13 -12.25
N TRP A 52 -12.47 -19.52 -13.01
CA TRP A 52 -11.10 -19.27 -12.60
C TRP A 52 -11.06 -18.00 -11.76
N GLY A 53 -11.97 -17.88 -10.79
CA GLY A 53 -11.83 -17.08 -9.59
C GLY A 53 -10.58 -17.52 -8.86
N GLU A 54 -9.42 -17.13 -9.41
CA GLU A 54 -8.14 -17.28 -8.76
C GLU A 54 -8.19 -16.44 -7.50
N THR A 55 -8.40 -17.13 -6.38
CA THR A 55 -8.15 -16.62 -5.04
C THR A 55 -6.76 -15.99 -5.05
N ALA A 56 -6.74 -14.67 -4.96
CA ALA A 56 -5.56 -13.86 -4.82
C ALA A 56 -4.92 -14.15 -3.45
N THR A 57 -4.27 -15.30 -3.29
CA THR A 57 -3.60 -15.66 -2.04
C THR A 57 -2.36 -14.80 -1.88
N ALA A 58 -2.24 -14.12 -0.74
CA ALA A 58 -1.00 -13.47 -0.35
C ALA A 58 0.08 -14.55 -0.16
N ALA A 59 1.27 -14.32 -0.72
CA ALA A 59 2.42 -15.17 -0.54
C ALA A 59 3.66 -14.32 -0.28
N GLU A 60 4.66 -14.88 0.37
CA GLU A 60 5.91 -14.17 0.64
C GLU A 60 6.90 -14.34 -0.52
N TYR A 61 7.42 -13.23 -1.04
CA TYR A 61 8.48 -13.20 -2.03
C TYR A 61 9.58 -12.23 -1.58
N LYS A 62 10.76 -12.77 -1.24
CA LYS A 62 11.92 -12.00 -0.74
C LYS A 62 11.57 -11.05 0.44
N GLY A 63 10.84 -11.54 1.44
CA GLY A 63 10.48 -10.75 2.62
C GLY A 63 9.34 -9.75 2.40
N ARG A 64 8.60 -9.84 1.28
CA ARG A 64 7.45 -8.99 0.98
C ARG A 64 6.21 -9.83 0.72
N SER A 65 5.07 -9.40 1.24
CA SER A 65 3.78 -9.96 0.85
C SER A 65 3.46 -9.55 -0.60
N VAL A 66 3.15 -10.53 -1.44
CA VAL A 66 2.80 -10.35 -2.85
C VAL A 66 1.52 -11.09 -3.17
N THR A 67 0.72 -10.52 -4.07
CA THR A 67 -0.50 -11.17 -4.57
C THR A 67 -0.16 -12.14 -5.69
N LEU A 68 -0.46 -13.42 -5.49
CA LEU A 68 -0.24 -14.42 -6.55
C LEU A 68 -1.27 -14.28 -7.68
N ASN A 69 -0.84 -14.64 -8.90
CA ASN A 69 -1.64 -14.72 -10.12
C ASN A 69 -2.32 -13.41 -10.58
N LYS A 70 -1.95 -12.27 -10.00
CA LYS A 70 -2.42 -10.94 -10.41
C LYS A 70 -1.34 -10.20 -11.20
N PRO A 71 -1.52 -9.98 -12.52
CA PRO A 71 -0.58 -9.17 -13.28
C PRO A 71 -0.53 -7.72 -12.78
N PHE A 72 0.66 -7.13 -12.82
CA PHE A 72 0.90 -5.72 -12.52
C PHE A 72 1.84 -5.11 -13.58
N ARG A 73 1.83 -3.77 -13.71
CA ARG A 73 2.74 -3.07 -14.65
C ARG A 73 4.13 -2.92 -14.03
N THR A 74 5.14 -3.04 -14.87
CA THR A 74 6.54 -2.81 -14.48
C THR A 74 7.10 -1.64 -15.29
N PRO A 75 6.93 -0.39 -14.81
CA PRO A 75 7.54 0.79 -15.44
C PRO A 75 9.07 0.67 -15.46
N ASN A 76 9.72 1.15 -16.53
CA ASN A 76 11.17 1.19 -16.70
C ASN A 76 11.89 -0.17 -16.69
N GLU A 77 11.15 -1.26 -16.90
CA GLU A 77 11.70 -2.62 -16.94
C GLU A 77 11.68 -3.20 -18.36
N SER A 78 12.45 -4.26 -18.58
CA SER A 78 12.58 -4.93 -19.90
C SER A 78 11.28 -5.54 -20.46
N LYS A 79 10.24 -5.64 -19.63
CA LYS A 79 8.93 -6.20 -19.95
C LYS A 79 7.84 -5.30 -19.38
N LYS A 80 6.67 -5.32 -20.04
CA LYS A 80 5.55 -4.42 -19.71
C LYS A 80 4.79 -4.83 -18.45
N PHE A 81 4.67 -6.13 -18.22
CA PHE A 81 3.91 -6.71 -17.11
C PHE A 81 4.77 -7.71 -16.31
N GLY A 82 4.48 -7.81 -15.03
CA GLY A 82 4.98 -8.84 -14.12
C GLY A 82 3.82 -9.56 -13.43
N VAL A 83 4.04 -10.81 -13.02
CA VAL A 83 3.07 -11.57 -12.21
C VAL A 83 3.81 -12.55 -11.31
N TYR A 84 3.38 -12.66 -10.06
CA TYR A 84 3.91 -13.63 -9.11
C TYR A 84 3.15 -14.94 -9.23
N VAL A 85 3.87 -16.06 -9.38
CA VAL A 85 3.29 -17.39 -9.52
C VAL A 85 4.07 -18.40 -8.69
N LYS A 86 3.40 -19.46 -8.24
CA LYS A 86 4.05 -20.57 -7.54
C LYS A 86 4.52 -21.61 -8.55
N ASN A 87 5.79 -22.01 -8.49
CA ASN A 87 6.32 -23.08 -9.34
C ASN A 87 5.92 -24.47 -8.79
N SER A 88 6.21 -25.53 -9.56
CA SER A 88 5.95 -26.92 -9.14
C SER A 88 6.67 -27.34 -7.85
N SER A 89 7.73 -26.64 -7.46
CA SER A 89 8.47 -26.84 -6.22
C SER A 89 7.92 -26.05 -5.03
N GLY A 90 6.82 -25.32 -5.22
CA GLY A 90 6.18 -24.53 -4.18
C GLY A 90 6.81 -23.16 -3.90
N ARG A 91 7.83 -22.74 -4.66
CA ARG A 91 8.48 -21.43 -4.54
C ARG A 91 7.77 -20.37 -5.38
N VAL A 92 7.59 -19.18 -4.81
CA VAL A 92 7.08 -18.01 -5.54
C VAL A 92 8.16 -17.45 -6.46
N ILE A 93 7.82 -17.29 -7.74
CA ILE A 93 8.67 -16.70 -8.77
C ILE A 93 7.93 -15.55 -9.46
N ILE A 94 8.67 -14.59 -10.01
CA ILE A 94 8.12 -13.52 -10.85
C ILE A 94 8.27 -13.89 -12.33
N VAL A 95 7.16 -13.91 -13.06
CA VAL A 95 7.12 -14.08 -14.52
C VAL A 95 6.90 -12.71 -15.15
N ARG A 96 7.86 -12.27 -15.98
CA ARG A 96 7.78 -11.01 -16.71
C ARG A 96 7.37 -11.25 -18.16
N PHE A 97 6.42 -10.49 -18.68
CA PHE A 97 5.84 -10.69 -20.01
C PHE A 97 5.34 -9.39 -20.66
N GLY A 98 5.04 -9.46 -21.95
CA GLY A 98 4.63 -8.30 -22.75
C GLY A 98 5.80 -7.41 -23.17
N ASP A 99 5.63 -6.74 -24.32
CA ASP A 99 6.62 -5.81 -24.86
C ASP A 99 6.31 -4.38 -24.38
N PRO A 100 7.27 -3.67 -23.77
CA PRO A 100 7.07 -2.29 -23.30
C PRO A 100 6.61 -1.32 -24.39
N ASN A 101 7.03 -1.54 -25.64
CA ASN A 101 6.78 -0.64 -26.77
C ASN A 101 5.55 -1.05 -27.61
N MET A 102 4.84 -2.11 -27.22
CA MET A 102 3.65 -2.56 -27.95
C MET A 102 2.38 -2.47 -27.11
N GLU A 103 1.28 -2.22 -27.82
CA GLU A 103 -0.07 -2.18 -27.28
C GLU A 103 -0.84 -3.45 -27.63
N ILE A 104 -1.65 -3.92 -26.68
CA ILE A 104 -2.47 -5.12 -26.84
C ILE A 104 -3.77 -4.71 -27.53
N LYS A 105 -3.85 -4.95 -28.85
CA LYS A 105 -5.01 -4.61 -29.68
C LYS A 105 -5.99 -5.77 -29.78
N ARG A 106 -6.53 -6.19 -28.64
CA ARG A 106 -7.47 -7.33 -28.54
C ARG A 106 -8.88 -7.02 -29.08
N ASP A 107 -9.26 -5.74 -29.12
CA ASP A 107 -10.58 -5.30 -29.57
C ASP A 107 -10.77 -5.46 -31.09
N ASP A 108 -9.66 -5.63 -31.83
CA ASP A 108 -9.67 -6.02 -33.23
C ASP A 108 -9.67 -7.57 -33.33
N PRO A 109 -10.79 -8.19 -33.76
CA PRO A 109 -10.89 -9.66 -33.82
C PRO A 109 -9.85 -10.29 -34.76
N LYS A 110 -9.43 -9.60 -35.83
CA LYS A 110 -8.44 -10.11 -36.78
C LYS A 110 -7.04 -10.12 -36.14
N ARG A 111 -6.67 -9.06 -35.43
CA ARG A 111 -5.38 -8.99 -34.71
C ARG A 111 -5.32 -9.98 -33.56
N ARG A 112 -6.41 -10.11 -32.81
CA ARG A 112 -6.53 -11.10 -31.73
C ARG A 112 -6.34 -12.52 -32.25
N LYS A 113 -7.05 -12.88 -33.31
CA LYS A 113 -6.90 -14.20 -33.95
C LYS A 113 -5.47 -14.44 -34.43
N ALA A 114 -4.88 -13.49 -35.16
CA ALA A 114 -3.52 -13.61 -35.66
C ALA A 114 -2.45 -13.70 -34.56
N PHE A 115 -2.66 -13.05 -33.41
CA PHE A 115 -1.79 -13.20 -32.25
C PHE A 115 -1.92 -14.60 -31.65
N ARG A 116 -3.16 -15.04 -31.38
CA ARG A 116 -3.44 -16.34 -30.76
C ARG A 116 -2.93 -17.51 -31.60
N ASP A 117 -3.09 -17.44 -32.91
CA ASP A 117 -2.62 -18.45 -33.87
C ASP A 117 -1.08 -18.55 -33.87
N ARG A 118 -0.37 -17.40 -33.90
CA ARG A 118 1.11 -17.37 -33.89
C ARG A 118 1.74 -17.80 -32.57
N HIS A 119 1.02 -17.67 -31.47
CA HIS A 119 1.50 -18.00 -30.13
C HIS A 119 0.93 -19.31 -29.56
N ASN A 120 0.15 -20.05 -30.37
CA ASN A 120 -0.48 -21.31 -29.98
C ASN A 120 -1.19 -21.22 -28.62
N CYS A 121 -1.99 -20.16 -28.44
CA CYS A 121 -2.56 -19.83 -27.14
C CYS A 121 -3.46 -20.92 -26.57
N ASP A 122 -4.05 -21.77 -27.40
CA ASP A 122 -4.91 -22.88 -26.97
C ASP A 122 -4.11 -23.99 -26.25
N THR A 123 -2.78 -24.00 -26.37
CA THR A 123 -1.87 -24.95 -25.70
C THR A 123 -1.10 -24.31 -24.53
N ALA A 124 -1.40 -23.05 -24.21
CA ALA A 124 -0.69 -22.32 -23.16
C ALA A 124 -1.44 -22.50 -21.84
N THR A 125 -1.06 -23.54 -21.08
CA THR A 125 -1.67 -23.87 -19.76
C THR A 125 -0.75 -23.61 -18.58
N ASP A 126 0.55 -23.43 -18.80
CA ASP A 126 1.55 -23.28 -17.75
C ASP A 126 1.70 -21.82 -17.28
N LYS A 127 1.18 -21.53 -16.08
CA LYS A 127 1.25 -20.22 -15.40
C LYS A 127 2.68 -19.76 -15.09
N THR A 128 3.66 -20.64 -15.11
CA THR A 128 5.07 -20.25 -14.93
C THR A 128 5.70 -19.68 -16.20
N THR A 129 4.97 -19.68 -17.33
CA THR A 129 5.49 -19.21 -18.62
C THR A 129 4.97 -17.83 -19.03
N PRO A 130 5.81 -16.96 -19.63
CA PRO A 130 5.36 -15.68 -20.19
C PRO A 130 4.28 -15.83 -21.28
N ARG A 131 4.26 -16.97 -21.97
CA ARG A 131 3.32 -17.29 -23.05
C ARG A 131 1.89 -17.39 -22.53
N TYR A 132 1.68 -18.09 -21.41
CA TYR A 132 0.38 -18.18 -20.76
C TYR A 132 -0.20 -16.79 -20.47
N TRP A 133 0.59 -15.94 -19.81
CA TRP A 133 0.15 -14.60 -19.43
C TRP A 133 -0.07 -13.66 -20.62
N SER A 134 0.76 -13.76 -21.66
CA SER A 134 0.55 -13.02 -22.90
C SER A 134 -0.74 -13.46 -23.60
N CYS A 135 -1.03 -14.75 -23.66
CA CYS A 135 -2.28 -15.28 -24.20
C CYS A 135 -3.50 -14.88 -23.35
N ARG A 136 -3.31 -14.77 -22.03
CA ARG A 136 -4.35 -14.31 -21.09
C ARG A 136 -4.77 -12.87 -21.35
N GLN A 137 -3.81 -11.97 -21.59
CA GLN A 137 -4.14 -10.57 -21.89
C GLN A 137 -4.81 -10.35 -23.25
N TRP A 138 -4.64 -11.29 -24.19
CA TRP A 138 -5.24 -11.25 -25.53
C TRP A 138 -6.60 -11.99 -25.62
N ARG A 139 -7.28 -12.20 -24.49
CA ARG A 139 -8.68 -12.71 -24.46
C ARG A 139 -9.63 -11.62 -24.98
N GLY A 140 -10.71 -12.04 -25.63
CA GLY A 140 -11.81 -11.13 -26.02
C GLY A 140 -12.70 -10.82 -24.81
N GLY A 141 -13.35 -9.66 -24.79
CA GLY A 141 -14.39 -9.34 -23.79
C GLY A 141 -13.90 -8.98 -22.38
N LYS A 142 -12.58 -8.93 -22.11
CA LYS A 142 -12.00 -8.55 -20.81
C LYS A 142 -11.00 -7.40 -20.96
N LYS A 143 -10.94 -6.49 -19.98
CA LYS A 143 -9.95 -5.38 -19.93
C LYS A 143 -8.52 -5.91 -19.74
N VAL A 144 -7.49 -5.08 -19.99
CA VAL A 144 -6.10 -5.52 -19.80
C VAL A 144 -5.91 -5.67 -18.29
N GLU A 145 -5.55 -6.86 -17.81
CA GLU A 145 -5.23 -7.04 -16.39
C GLU A 145 -4.02 -6.13 -16.06
N ALA A 146 -4.07 -5.35 -14.98
CA ALA A 146 -3.13 -4.25 -14.66
C ALA A 146 -3.37 -2.89 -15.38
N GLU A 147 -4.57 -2.64 -15.93
CA GLU A 147 -4.99 -1.31 -16.40
C GLU A 147 -5.50 -0.42 -15.25
N GLU A 148 -5.97 -1.04 -14.16
CA GLU A 148 -6.65 -0.36 -13.04
C GLU A 148 -5.73 0.39 -12.06
N LEU A 149 -4.42 0.16 -12.09
CA LEU A 149 -3.46 0.87 -11.21
C LEU A 149 -2.90 2.17 -11.81
N ASN A 150 -3.25 2.50 -13.06
CA ASN A 150 -2.84 3.75 -13.72
C ASN A 150 -4.01 4.71 -14.01
N ASN A 151 -5.26 4.33 -13.77
CA ASN A 151 -6.44 5.15 -14.07
C ASN A 151 -7.29 5.45 -12.82
N HIS A 152 -6.66 5.94 -11.74
CA HIS A 152 -7.39 6.58 -10.64
C HIS A 152 -7.01 8.06 -10.47
N SER A 153 -6.56 8.72 -11.55
CA SER A 153 -6.29 10.15 -11.54
C SER A 153 -6.99 10.98 -12.63
N GLU A 154 -7.82 10.41 -13.52
CA GLU A 154 -8.46 11.21 -14.60
C GLU A 154 -9.92 10.87 -14.99
N ASP A 155 -10.66 10.02 -14.26
CA ASP A 155 -12.09 9.73 -14.58
C ASP A 155 -13.10 10.30 -13.56
N LEU A 156 -12.75 11.39 -12.86
CA LEU A 156 -13.70 12.24 -12.11
C LEU A 156 -13.91 13.63 -12.75
N VAL A 157 -13.57 13.82 -14.03
CA VAL A 157 -13.70 15.13 -14.71
C VAL A 157 -14.63 15.11 -15.94
N ALA A 158 -15.45 14.08 -16.13
CA ALA A 158 -16.47 14.13 -17.18
C ALA A 158 -17.72 13.28 -16.88
N MET A 159 -18.39 13.55 -15.75
CA MET A 159 -19.80 13.16 -15.64
C MET A 159 -20.58 14.02 -14.64
N GLU A 160 -20.57 15.34 -14.86
CA GLU A 160 -21.63 16.21 -14.35
C GLU A 160 -21.85 17.40 -15.30
N CYS A 161 -23.13 17.71 -15.53
CA CYS A 161 -23.69 18.78 -16.36
C CYS A 161 -23.93 18.48 -17.85
N GLY A 162 -25.09 17.87 -18.11
CA GLY A 162 -25.77 17.91 -19.41
C GLY A 162 -26.35 19.29 -19.70
N CYS A 163 -25.50 20.29 -19.92
CA CYS A 163 -25.87 21.50 -20.65
C CYS A 163 -25.06 21.53 -21.95
N GLY A 164 -25.75 21.27 -23.07
CA GLY A 164 -25.15 21.29 -24.40
C GLY A 164 -24.58 22.67 -24.73
N CYS A 165 -23.25 22.76 -24.77
CA CYS A 165 -22.52 23.89 -25.28
C CYS A 165 -21.28 23.38 -26.00
N ASP A 166 -21.30 23.38 -27.33
CA ASP A 166 -20.07 23.27 -28.11
C ASP A 166 -19.33 24.61 -28.07
N GLY A 167 -17.99 24.55 -28.01
CA GLY A 167 -17.06 25.66 -27.75
C GLY A 167 -16.99 26.80 -28.78
N ASN A 168 -18.13 27.22 -29.35
CA ASN A 168 -18.27 28.45 -30.14
C ASN A 168 -19.61 29.20 -29.92
N GLY A 169 -20.36 28.91 -28.85
CA GLY A 169 -21.40 29.82 -28.34
C GLY A 169 -22.57 30.10 -29.31
N GLN A 170 -23.14 29.06 -29.92
CA GLN A 170 -24.45 29.14 -30.57
C GLN A 170 -25.32 27.94 -30.18
N ASP A 171 -26.55 28.21 -29.75
CA ASP A 171 -27.54 27.22 -29.33
C ASP A 171 -28.05 26.39 -30.52
N VAL A 172 -28.09 25.06 -30.39
CA VAL A 172 -28.79 24.17 -31.32
C VAL A 172 -29.77 23.27 -30.56
N GLU A 173 -31.04 23.27 -30.99
CA GLU A 173 -32.12 22.44 -30.43
C GLU A 173 -31.80 20.94 -30.61
N ALA A 174 -31.76 20.19 -29.50
CA ALA A 174 -31.59 18.74 -29.53
C ALA A 174 -32.92 18.03 -29.79
N GLU A 175 -32.94 17.23 -30.86
CA GLU A 175 -34.04 16.34 -31.26
C GLU A 175 -34.13 15.16 -30.27
N MET A 176 -35.30 14.98 -29.63
CA MET A 176 -35.57 13.90 -28.66
C MET A 176 -35.56 12.51 -29.34
N LEU A 177 -34.70 11.60 -28.88
CA LEU A 177 -34.77 10.17 -29.20
C LEU A 177 -35.84 9.47 -28.34
N TYR A 178 -36.79 8.81 -29.00
CA TYR A 178 -37.89 8.02 -28.42
C TYR A 178 -37.41 6.75 -27.68
N CYS A 179 -38.00 6.42 -26.53
CA CYS A 179 -37.96 5.11 -25.88
C CYS A 179 -39.21 4.29 -26.26
N GLU A 180 -39.07 3.28 -27.12
CA GLU A 180 -40.13 2.28 -27.37
C GLU A 180 -40.11 1.23 -26.25
N GLY A 181 -40.95 1.39 -25.22
CA GLY A 181 -41.12 0.35 -24.18
C GLY A 181 -41.88 0.72 -22.91
N CYS A 182 -42.02 2.01 -22.57
CA CYS A 182 -42.69 2.42 -21.34
C CYS A 182 -44.18 2.72 -21.57
N ALA A 183 -45.07 2.06 -20.81
CA ALA A 183 -46.53 2.15 -21.00
C ALA A 183 -47.18 3.47 -20.57
N ALA A 184 -46.42 4.41 -19.98
CA ALA A 184 -46.88 5.76 -19.67
C ALA A 184 -45.74 6.78 -19.85
N GLN A 185 -46.07 7.95 -20.42
CA GLN A 185 -45.11 8.94 -20.91
C GLN A 185 -44.57 9.94 -19.88
N THR A 186 -44.86 9.79 -18.58
CA THR A 186 -44.58 10.85 -17.59
C THR A 186 -43.53 10.53 -16.53
N GLU A 187 -42.90 9.35 -16.51
CA GLU A 187 -41.96 9.00 -15.45
C GLU A 187 -40.74 8.25 -16.00
N CYS A 188 -39.66 9.00 -16.29
CA CYS A 188 -38.31 8.48 -16.49
C CYS A 188 -37.39 9.15 -15.48
N ALA A 189 -36.72 8.36 -14.62
CA ALA A 189 -35.59 8.86 -13.85
C ALA A 189 -34.34 9.00 -14.75
N GLU A 190 -33.46 9.93 -14.42
CA GLU A 190 -32.13 10.03 -15.04
C GLU A 190 -31.42 8.68 -14.95
N LYS A 191 -31.03 8.10 -16.09
CA LYS A 191 -30.35 6.80 -16.28
C LYS A 191 -31.23 5.56 -16.56
N GLY A 192 -32.37 5.73 -17.24
CA GLY A 192 -32.90 4.67 -18.11
C GLY A 192 -33.32 3.35 -17.42
N GLN A 193 -33.74 3.43 -16.15
CA GLN A 193 -34.38 2.31 -15.45
C GLN A 193 -35.86 2.60 -15.26
N CYS A 194 -36.71 1.60 -15.51
CA CYS A 194 -38.12 1.65 -15.16
C CYS A 194 -38.24 1.53 -13.63
N VAL A 195 -38.91 2.48 -12.99
CA VAL A 195 -39.17 2.44 -11.54
C VAL A 195 -40.17 1.32 -11.26
N ASN A 196 -39.81 0.37 -10.41
CA ASN A 196 -40.78 -0.57 -9.85
C ASN A 196 -41.45 0.13 -8.66
N ASN A 197 -42.75 0.40 -8.76
CA ASN A 197 -43.55 0.94 -7.66
C ASN A 197 -43.66 -0.13 -6.56
N ALA A 198 -42.91 0.02 -5.46
CA ALA A 198 -43.34 -0.54 -4.18
C ALA A 198 -44.49 0.33 -3.66
N GLU A 199 -45.65 -0.28 -3.40
CA GLU A 199 -46.83 0.45 -2.90
C GLU A 199 -46.63 0.79 -1.42
N ALA A 200 -46.92 2.05 -1.03
CA ALA A 200 -46.82 2.49 0.36
C ALA A 200 -47.77 1.68 1.26
N ALA A 201 -47.34 1.35 2.48
CA ALA A 201 -48.18 0.65 3.44
C ALA A 201 -49.47 1.45 3.75
N GLU A 202 -50.63 0.79 3.73
CA GLU A 202 -51.92 1.40 4.05
C GLU A 202 -52.02 2.05 5.44
N PRO A 203 -51.41 1.51 6.53
CA PRO A 203 -51.37 2.23 7.78
C PRO A 203 -50.50 3.48 7.62
N THR A 204 -51.12 4.66 7.56
CA THR A 204 -50.40 5.93 7.63
C THR A 204 -50.10 6.31 9.08
N PRO A 205 -49.03 7.08 9.33
CA PRO A 205 -48.73 7.56 10.67
C PRO A 205 -49.79 8.55 11.20
N SER A 206 -50.03 8.54 12.51
CA SER A 206 -50.90 9.48 13.22
C SER A 206 -50.08 10.59 13.90
N PRO A 207 -50.58 11.85 13.98
CA PRO A 207 -49.92 12.93 14.73
C PRO A 207 -49.74 12.65 16.24
N ASP A 208 -50.57 11.77 16.80
CA ASP A 208 -50.62 11.48 18.24
C ASP A 208 -49.84 10.23 18.66
N GLU A 209 -49.25 9.50 17.71
CA GLU A 209 -48.41 8.32 17.98
C GLU A 209 -46.91 8.67 17.86
N THR A 210 -46.06 7.91 18.54
CA THR A 210 -44.60 8.03 18.44
C THR A 210 -44.10 7.26 17.22
N HIS A 211 -42.90 7.60 16.72
CA HIS A 211 -42.31 6.90 15.58
C HIS A 211 -42.17 5.39 15.83
N ALA A 212 -41.79 5.01 17.06
CA ALA A 212 -41.65 3.62 17.47
C ALA A 212 -42.99 2.86 17.51
N GLU A 213 -44.08 3.52 17.97
CA GLU A 213 -45.43 2.95 17.98
C GLU A 213 -45.95 2.71 16.55
N TYR A 214 -45.70 3.64 15.63
CA TYR A 214 -46.05 3.49 14.21
C TYR A 214 -45.31 2.31 13.56
N MET A 215 -43.98 2.22 13.70
CA MET A 215 -43.17 1.15 13.10
C MET A 215 -43.59 -0.22 13.63
N THR A 216 -43.88 -0.32 14.93
CA THR A 216 -44.38 -1.55 15.55
C THR A 216 -45.75 -1.94 14.99
N ARG A 217 -46.66 -0.97 14.81
CA ARG A 217 -48.00 -1.21 14.26
C ARG A 217 -47.98 -1.59 12.77
N CYS A 218 -47.13 -0.94 11.98
CA CYS A 218 -47.01 -1.19 10.54
C CYS A 218 -46.41 -2.58 10.27
N MET A 219 -45.34 -2.96 10.96
CA MET A 219 -44.74 -4.29 10.85
C MET A 219 -45.66 -5.39 11.40
N ALA A 220 -46.42 -5.12 12.47
CA ALA A 220 -47.41 -6.07 13.00
C ALA A 220 -48.57 -6.35 12.02
N MET A 221 -48.81 -5.47 11.03
CA MET A 221 -49.77 -5.69 9.95
C MET A 221 -49.19 -6.48 8.76
N GLY A 222 -47.90 -6.86 8.81
CA GLY A 222 -47.25 -7.71 7.82
C GLY A 222 -46.55 -6.95 6.69
N TYR A 223 -46.44 -5.63 6.78
CA TYR A 223 -45.69 -4.81 5.84
C TYR A 223 -44.18 -4.89 6.12
N SER A 224 -43.39 -4.80 5.06
CA SER A 224 -41.94 -4.73 5.14
C SER A 224 -41.48 -3.37 5.70
N ASN A 225 -40.27 -3.33 6.24
CA ASN A 225 -39.68 -2.09 6.75
C ASN A 225 -39.66 -1.00 5.65
N GLU A 226 -39.34 -1.37 4.42
CA GLU A 226 -39.27 -0.46 3.28
C GLU A 226 -40.65 0.16 2.93
N GLU A 227 -41.72 -0.63 2.94
CA GLU A 227 -43.09 -0.14 2.73
C GLU A 227 -43.57 0.80 3.85
N CYS A 228 -43.19 0.50 5.10
CA CYS A 228 -43.49 1.34 6.26
C CYS A 228 -42.72 2.67 6.23
N MET A 229 -41.47 2.65 5.73
CA MET A 229 -40.61 3.83 5.60
C MET A 229 -41.05 4.76 4.46
N ILE A 230 -41.61 4.21 3.38
CA ILE A 230 -42.22 5.00 2.31
C ILE A 230 -43.48 5.73 2.83
N ALA A 231 -44.32 5.06 3.64
CA ALA A 231 -45.49 5.67 4.26
C ALA A 231 -45.14 6.68 5.40
N HIS A 232 -43.91 6.62 5.92
CA HIS A 232 -43.36 7.56 6.90
C HIS A 232 -42.89 8.88 6.28
N GLU A 233 -42.54 8.90 4.99
CA GLU A 233 -41.91 10.03 4.32
C GLU A 233 -42.79 11.30 4.38
N GLY A 234 -42.36 12.29 5.18
CA GLY A 234 -43.04 13.59 5.32
C GLY A 234 -43.98 13.75 6.53
N HIS A 235 -44.08 12.77 7.43
CA HIS A 235 -44.92 12.87 8.63
C HIS A 235 -44.13 13.32 9.89
N LYS A 236 -44.75 14.13 10.76
CA LYS A 236 -44.19 14.58 12.05
C LYS A 236 -44.85 13.85 13.22
N PHE A 237 -44.05 13.24 14.09
CA PHE A 237 -44.52 12.50 15.27
C PHE A 237 -44.52 13.37 16.54
N LYS A 238 -45.27 12.91 17.54
CA LYS A 238 -45.47 13.62 18.81
C LYS A 238 -44.19 13.97 19.58
N ASP A 239 -43.10 13.24 19.37
CA ASP A 239 -41.82 13.45 20.08
C ASP A 239 -40.89 14.47 19.40
N GLN A 240 -41.31 15.10 18.29
CA GLN A 240 -40.47 16.06 17.54
C GLN A 240 -40.68 17.53 17.92
N ASP A 241 -41.53 17.84 18.91
CA ASP A 241 -41.70 19.20 19.42
C ASP A 241 -41.29 19.29 20.89
N GLU A 242 -40.01 19.59 21.17
CA GLU A 242 -39.63 20.65 22.11
C GLU A 242 -38.12 21.02 22.04
N PRO A 243 -37.78 22.30 21.88
CA PRO A 243 -36.41 22.79 21.95
C PRO A 243 -35.98 22.96 23.42
N HIS A 244 -34.90 22.30 23.83
CA HIS A 244 -34.30 22.53 25.15
C HIS A 244 -33.64 23.92 25.23
N ASP A 245 -34.37 24.88 25.79
CA ASP A 245 -33.84 26.14 26.29
C ASP A 245 -33.09 25.91 27.62
N LYS A 246 -31.82 26.30 27.65
CA LYS A 246 -30.96 26.25 28.83
C LYS A 246 -31.03 27.59 29.55
N SER A 247 -31.98 27.75 30.47
CA SER A 247 -31.80 28.68 31.59
C SER A 247 -32.62 28.27 32.80
N ASP A 248 -32.06 28.55 33.97
CA ASP A 248 -32.63 28.42 35.30
C ASP A 248 -32.67 27.00 35.89
N HIS A 249 -31.71 26.70 36.78
CA HIS A 249 -32.07 26.45 38.18
C HIS A 249 -30.82 26.43 39.07
N GLU A 250 -30.58 27.58 39.70
CA GLU A 250 -29.83 27.64 40.95
C GLU A 250 -30.79 27.46 42.13
N ALA A 251 -30.36 26.62 43.07
CA ALA A 251 -30.69 26.62 44.50
C ALA A 251 -31.98 25.94 45.02
N LYS A 252 -31.68 25.07 46.01
CA LYS A 252 -32.49 24.55 47.14
C LYS A 252 -33.31 23.29 46.88
N HIS A 253 -32.89 22.17 47.50
CA HIS A 253 -33.49 21.75 48.77
C HIS A 253 -32.60 20.74 49.52
N LYS A 254 -32.50 20.93 50.84
CA LYS A 254 -31.85 20.06 51.82
C LYS A 254 -32.85 19.00 52.28
N LYS A 255 -32.31 17.79 52.55
CA LYS A 255 -32.71 16.74 53.52
C LYS A 255 -34.18 16.27 53.52
N ASP A 256 -34.39 14.98 53.29
CA ASP A 256 -34.67 14.03 54.38
C ASP A 256 -34.62 12.56 53.91
N HIS A 257 -34.53 11.69 54.91
CA HIS A 257 -34.35 10.23 54.90
C HIS A 257 -35.38 9.43 54.08
N ASP A 258 -34.94 8.25 53.59
CA ASP A 258 -35.35 6.91 54.05
C ASP A 258 -35.79 5.90 52.96
N TYR A 259 -35.37 4.65 53.20
CA TYR A 259 -35.68 3.37 52.56
C TYR A 259 -35.29 3.13 51.09
N GLY A 260 -34.43 2.12 50.94
CA GLY A 260 -33.97 1.63 49.65
C GLY A 260 -34.95 0.72 48.94
N TYR A 261 -34.73 0.65 47.63
CA TYR A 261 -34.86 -0.53 46.80
C TYR A 261 -33.73 -0.43 45.77
N ALA A 262 -32.85 -1.42 45.74
CA ALA A 262 -31.90 -1.57 44.65
C ALA A 262 -32.67 -2.23 43.50
N GLU A 263 -33.05 -1.45 42.50
CA GLU A 263 -33.44 -2.02 41.21
C GLU A 263 -32.16 -2.25 40.40
N GLU A 264 -31.89 -3.51 40.06
CA GLU A 264 -30.89 -3.84 39.05
C GLU A 264 -31.36 -3.27 37.71
N ILE A 265 -30.69 -2.21 37.26
CA ILE A 265 -30.85 -1.69 35.91
C ILE A 265 -30.09 -2.66 34.99
N SER A 266 -30.81 -3.59 34.36
CA SER A 266 -30.28 -4.34 33.23
C SER A 266 -30.24 -3.42 32.02
N VAL A 267 -29.06 -2.91 31.69
CA VAL A 267 -28.80 -2.21 30.43
C VAL A 267 -28.56 -3.27 29.36
N THR A 268 -29.51 -3.47 28.45
CA THR A 268 -29.27 -4.18 27.19
C THR A 268 -28.68 -3.18 26.20
N ILE A 269 -27.39 -3.34 25.90
CA ILE A 269 -26.71 -2.61 24.83
C ILE A 269 -26.84 -3.49 23.57
N ASP A 270 -27.60 -3.04 22.59
CA ASP A 270 -27.56 -3.61 21.24
C ASP A 270 -26.34 -3.03 20.51
N LEU A 271 -25.26 -3.80 20.48
CA LEU A 271 -24.06 -3.51 19.69
C LEU A 271 -24.24 -4.11 18.29
N GLU A 272 -24.55 -3.30 17.30
CA GLU A 272 -24.38 -3.67 15.89
C GLU A 272 -22.90 -3.49 15.52
N VAL A 273 -22.17 -4.60 15.39
CA VAL A 273 -20.80 -4.61 14.87
C VAL A 273 -20.89 -4.59 13.34
N SER A 274 -20.64 -3.42 12.74
CA SER A 274 -20.74 -3.24 11.29
C SER A 274 -19.56 -3.84 10.51
N ASP A 275 -18.40 -4.06 11.15
CA ASP A 275 -17.21 -4.56 10.47
C ASP A 275 -16.36 -5.49 11.36
N VAL A 276 -16.17 -6.73 10.90
CA VAL A 276 -15.15 -7.64 11.43
C VAL A 276 -13.91 -7.50 10.56
N VAL A 277 -12.97 -6.64 10.98
CA VAL A 277 -11.66 -6.55 10.35
C VAL A 277 -10.78 -7.69 10.88
N ALA A 278 -10.69 -8.77 10.11
CA ALA A 278 -9.73 -9.84 10.38
C ALA A 278 -8.31 -9.38 10.02
N VAL A 279 -7.57 -8.87 11.00
CA VAL A 279 -6.13 -8.63 10.86
C VAL A 279 -5.42 -9.96 11.09
N VAL A 280 -4.78 -10.50 10.06
CA VAL A 280 -3.91 -11.67 10.19
C VAL A 280 -2.58 -11.21 10.78
N GLU A 281 -2.48 -11.18 12.10
CA GLU A 281 -1.21 -11.00 12.80
C GLU A 281 -0.44 -12.32 12.79
N ALA A 282 0.70 -12.34 12.09
CA ALA A 282 1.60 -13.49 12.13
C ALA A 282 2.21 -13.60 13.54
N THR A 283 1.92 -14.72 14.18
CA THR A 283 2.21 -15.07 15.56
C THR A 283 3.67 -14.82 15.95
N THR A 284 3.90 -13.76 16.70
CA THR A 284 4.84 -13.80 17.82
C THR A 284 4.08 -13.27 19.03
N LYS A 285 4.35 -13.79 20.22
CA LYS A 285 3.70 -13.40 21.48
C LYS A 285 4.02 -11.95 21.84
N GLN A 286 3.45 -10.99 21.11
CA GLN A 286 3.86 -9.59 21.15
C GLN A 286 3.14 -8.94 22.33
N THR A 287 3.92 -8.64 23.37
CA THR A 287 3.63 -7.47 24.19
C THR A 287 3.43 -6.28 23.25
N ILE A 288 2.32 -5.58 23.35
CA ILE A 288 2.05 -4.35 22.58
C ILE A 288 1.97 -3.19 23.57
N ILE A 289 2.47 -2.02 23.18
CA ILE A 289 2.21 -0.79 23.93
C ILE A 289 1.13 0.01 23.22
N GLU A 290 0.04 0.23 23.92
CA GLU A 290 -1.03 1.11 23.48
C GLU A 290 -0.76 2.54 23.93
N ILE A 291 -0.77 3.47 22.99
CA ILE A 291 -0.69 4.90 23.25
C ILE A 291 -2.02 5.57 22.88
N ARG A 292 -2.44 6.52 23.71
CA ARG A 292 -3.66 7.30 23.49
C ARG A 292 -3.40 8.78 23.73
N GLY A 293 -4.12 9.63 23.03
CA GLY A 293 -4.08 11.08 23.25
C GLY A 293 -4.77 11.87 22.14
N VAL A 294 -4.40 13.14 22.02
CA VAL A 294 -4.91 14.05 20.99
C VAL A 294 -3.92 14.10 19.81
N ALA A 295 -4.41 13.81 18.60
CA ALA A 295 -3.61 13.82 17.38
C ALA A 295 -3.47 15.24 16.80
N PHE A 296 -4.60 15.93 16.66
CA PHE A 296 -4.68 17.31 16.17
C PHE A 296 -6.03 17.90 16.60
N HIS A 297 -6.19 19.21 16.41
CA HIS A 297 -7.40 19.93 16.81
C HIS A 297 -7.69 21.09 15.87
N GLU A 298 -8.78 21.81 16.11
CA GLU A 298 -9.15 22.96 15.30
C GLU A 298 -8.10 24.07 15.29
N GLY A 299 -8.00 24.80 14.19
CA GLY A 299 -7.14 25.99 14.06
C GLY A 299 -5.78 25.71 13.42
N MET A 300 -5.02 26.79 13.22
CA MET A 300 -3.72 26.73 12.54
C MET A 300 -2.67 26.08 13.42
N ASN A 301 -1.93 25.15 12.85
CA ASN A 301 -0.75 24.58 13.46
C ASN A 301 0.48 25.50 13.31
N LYS A 302 1.61 25.11 13.90
CA LYS A 302 2.89 25.85 13.81
C LYS A 302 3.41 26.06 12.38
N ASN A 303 2.93 25.27 11.42
CA ASN A 303 3.31 25.34 10.01
C ASN A 303 2.32 26.17 9.17
N ASN A 304 1.46 26.97 9.83
CA ASN A 304 0.45 27.84 9.20
C ASN A 304 -0.53 27.10 8.28
N TRP A 305 -0.91 25.87 8.65
CA TRP A 305 -2.03 25.19 8.00
C TRP A 305 -3.00 24.55 9.00
N SER A 306 -4.23 24.32 8.56
CA SER A 306 -5.31 23.75 9.37
C SER A 306 -6.21 22.83 8.54
N LEU A 307 -6.98 22.00 9.24
CA LEU A 307 -8.07 21.22 8.67
C LEU A 307 -9.41 21.84 9.06
N THR A 308 -10.35 21.83 8.12
CA THR A 308 -11.78 22.04 8.40
C THR A 308 -12.33 20.87 9.21
N ARG A 309 -13.52 21.05 9.80
CA ARG A 309 -14.18 19.98 10.56
C ARG A 309 -14.53 18.79 9.65
N GLU A 310 -15.04 19.10 8.47
CA GLU A 310 -15.40 18.12 7.44
C GLU A 310 -14.15 17.39 6.95
N GLY A 311 -13.03 18.11 6.76
CA GLY A 311 -11.74 17.50 6.46
C GLY A 311 -11.22 16.58 7.58
N ALA A 312 -11.46 16.92 8.84
CA ALA A 312 -11.07 16.09 9.98
C ALA A 312 -11.89 14.79 10.03
N GLU A 313 -13.18 14.82 9.70
CA GLU A 313 -14.05 13.63 9.64
C GLU A 313 -13.51 12.61 8.63
N VAL A 314 -13.17 13.06 7.42
CA VAL A 314 -12.56 12.19 6.40
C VAL A 314 -11.17 11.68 6.84
N VAL A 315 -10.39 12.49 7.56
CA VAL A 315 -9.08 12.06 8.07
C VAL A 315 -9.22 10.98 9.14
N VAL A 316 -10.21 11.07 10.02
CA VAL A 316 -10.42 10.09 11.09
C VAL A 316 -10.65 8.68 10.54
N GLU A 317 -11.41 8.56 9.45
CA GLU A 317 -11.60 7.28 8.76
C GLU A 317 -10.29 6.76 8.16
N GLN A 318 -9.49 7.65 7.55
CA GLN A 318 -8.19 7.30 6.97
C GLN A 318 -7.11 6.97 8.01
N MET A 319 -7.27 7.45 9.25
CA MET A 319 -6.31 7.19 10.32
C MET A 319 -6.34 5.73 10.76
N VAL A 320 -7.49 5.06 10.75
CA VAL A 320 -7.59 3.67 11.21
C VAL A 320 -6.80 2.75 10.27
N GLY A 321 -5.85 1.99 10.84
CA GLY A 321 -4.96 1.11 10.09
C GLY A 321 -3.72 1.79 9.50
N ALA A 322 -3.57 3.10 9.65
CA ALA A 322 -2.41 3.83 9.13
C ALA A 322 -1.17 3.69 10.02
N ASP A 323 -0.01 3.97 9.44
CA ASP A 323 1.30 3.82 10.07
C ASP A 323 1.51 4.83 11.20
N VAL A 324 2.11 4.36 12.29
CA VAL A 324 2.73 5.22 13.31
C VAL A 324 4.23 5.21 13.11
N THR A 325 4.85 6.37 13.03
CA THR A 325 6.30 6.52 12.82
C THR A 325 6.99 7.21 14.00
N LEU A 326 8.28 6.94 14.18
CA LEU A 326 9.12 7.76 15.04
C LEU A 326 9.65 8.94 14.20
N ASN A 327 9.34 10.18 14.59
CA ASN A 327 9.56 11.37 13.79
C ASN A 327 8.84 11.37 12.42
N HIS A 328 8.83 12.53 11.76
CA HIS A 328 8.29 12.64 10.41
C HIS A 328 9.29 12.07 9.41
N PRO A 329 8.88 11.09 8.58
CA PRO A 329 9.67 10.68 7.44
C PRO A 329 9.82 11.84 6.45
N LYS A 330 10.89 11.80 5.64
CA LYS A 330 11.12 12.84 4.63
C LYS A 330 10.02 12.80 3.56
N ALA A 331 9.62 13.97 3.07
CA ALA A 331 8.77 14.03 1.89
C ALA A 331 9.50 13.43 0.68
N HIS A 332 8.78 12.78 -0.23
CA HIS A 332 9.36 12.30 -1.47
C HIS A 332 9.90 13.48 -2.30
N GLU A 333 11.16 13.39 -2.76
CA GLU A 333 11.79 14.44 -3.59
C GLU A 333 11.10 14.62 -4.95
N GLU A 334 10.34 13.61 -5.41
CA GLU A 334 9.73 13.55 -6.74
C GLU A 334 8.19 13.61 -6.73
N GLY A 335 7.52 13.84 -5.60
CA GLY A 335 6.06 13.89 -5.60
C GLY A 335 5.37 13.98 -4.23
N ALA A 336 4.04 13.76 -4.24
CA ALA A 336 3.21 13.72 -3.05
C ALA A 336 3.45 12.43 -2.24
N GLY A 337 3.66 12.56 -0.94
CA GLY A 337 3.83 11.45 0.00
C GLY A 337 5.14 11.52 0.78
N PHE A 338 5.36 10.53 1.65
CA PHE A 338 6.51 10.46 2.54
C PHE A 338 7.30 9.18 2.30
N THR A 339 8.63 9.25 2.42
CA THR A 339 9.50 8.07 2.36
C THR A 339 9.19 7.13 3.52
N ARG A 340 9.49 5.85 3.37
CA ARG A 340 9.46 4.89 4.48
C ARG A 340 10.90 4.47 4.76
N ASN A 341 11.30 4.45 6.02
CA ASN A 341 12.61 3.93 6.39
C ASN A 341 12.63 2.41 6.17
N MET A 342 13.35 1.97 5.13
CA MET A 342 13.52 0.55 4.77
C MET A 342 14.85 -0.04 5.27
N ASN A 343 15.67 0.74 5.97
CA ASN A 343 17.03 0.38 6.36
C ASN A 343 17.11 -0.24 7.76
N GLY A 344 16.00 -0.28 8.50
CA GLY A 344 15.91 -0.92 9.81
C GLY A 344 16.30 -0.04 11.00
N ASP A 345 16.86 1.15 10.76
CA ASP A 345 17.17 2.14 11.79
C ASP A 345 15.90 2.56 12.58
N VAL A 346 16.10 3.18 13.74
CA VAL A 346 15.00 3.54 14.66
C VAL A 346 14.34 4.88 14.27
N ASP A 347 15.09 5.79 13.66
CA ASP A 347 14.62 7.11 13.24
C ASP A 347 13.79 7.04 11.95
N GLU A 348 12.71 7.80 11.84
CA GLU A 348 11.75 7.78 10.71
C GLU A 348 11.11 6.39 10.43
N ALA A 349 11.24 5.45 11.37
CA ALA A 349 10.78 4.09 11.20
C ALA A 349 9.30 3.93 11.54
N VAL A 350 8.64 2.98 10.87
CA VAL A 350 7.29 2.54 11.25
C VAL A 350 7.41 1.73 12.54
N VAL A 351 6.74 2.19 13.59
CA VAL A 351 6.81 1.63 14.95
C VAL A 351 5.51 0.96 15.37
N GLY A 352 4.41 1.21 14.65
CA GLY A 352 3.09 0.76 15.04
C GLY A 352 2.01 1.09 14.02
N VAL A 353 0.76 0.84 14.42
CA VAL A 353 -0.44 1.11 13.64
C VAL A 353 -1.50 1.80 14.50
N ILE A 354 -2.28 2.69 13.90
CA ILE A 354 -3.41 3.32 14.57
C ILE A 354 -4.58 2.33 14.54
N LYS A 355 -5.18 2.05 15.71
CA LYS A 355 -6.33 1.15 15.84
C LYS A 355 -7.66 1.88 15.86
N GLN A 356 -7.69 3.10 16.41
CA GLN A 356 -8.90 3.89 16.49
C GLN A 356 -8.57 5.38 16.39
N ALA A 357 -9.45 6.13 15.75
CA ALA A 357 -9.48 7.58 15.81
C ALA A 357 -10.93 8.03 15.98
N SER A 358 -11.14 9.16 16.65
CA SER A 358 -12.48 9.73 16.85
C SER A 358 -12.40 11.23 17.07
N ILE A 359 -13.43 11.95 16.63
CA ILE A 359 -13.57 13.38 16.90
C ILE A 359 -14.28 13.56 18.24
N ARG A 360 -13.78 14.49 19.05
CA ARG A 360 -14.38 14.94 20.30
C ARG A 360 -14.71 16.43 20.19
N ASP A 361 -15.98 16.74 20.32
CA ASP A 361 -16.46 18.11 20.49
C ASP A 361 -16.28 18.58 21.93
N LEU A 362 -15.73 19.78 22.08
CA LEU A 362 -15.55 20.45 23.37
C LEU A 362 -16.70 21.41 23.63
N SER A 363 -17.00 21.63 24.91
CA SER A 363 -18.15 22.42 25.36
C SER A 363 -18.16 23.89 24.89
N ASP A 364 -17.03 24.39 24.38
CA ASP A 364 -16.84 25.74 23.87
C ASP A 364 -16.88 25.85 22.34
N GLY A 365 -17.30 24.78 21.64
CA GLY A 365 -17.42 24.74 20.18
C GLY A 365 -16.10 24.43 19.45
N ARG A 366 -15.03 24.14 20.20
CA ARG A 366 -13.77 23.59 19.67
C ARG A 366 -13.90 22.09 19.47
N TRP A 367 -13.03 21.50 18.65
CA TRP A 367 -13.03 20.06 18.36
C TRP A 367 -11.61 19.52 18.28
N GLU A 368 -11.42 18.31 18.77
CA GLU A 368 -10.12 17.64 18.73
C GLU A 368 -10.27 16.21 18.24
N VAL A 369 -9.23 15.71 17.57
CA VAL A 369 -9.18 14.31 17.12
C VAL A 369 -8.34 13.54 18.10
N THR A 370 -8.95 12.54 18.73
CA THR A 370 -8.27 11.59 19.61
C THR A 370 -7.89 10.34 18.84
N TYR A 371 -6.79 9.69 19.24
CA TYR A 371 -6.31 8.47 18.62
C TYR A 371 -5.96 7.41 19.66
N VAL A 372 -5.97 6.16 19.21
CA VAL A 372 -5.46 4.97 19.90
C VAL A 372 -4.56 4.25 18.92
N ALA A 373 -3.30 4.06 19.29
CA ALA A 373 -2.32 3.38 18.45
C ALA A 373 -1.55 2.29 19.21
N HIS A 374 -1.19 1.24 18.48
CA HIS A 374 -0.44 0.10 18.98
C HIS A 374 0.99 0.15 18.46
N VAL A 375 1.94 0.27 19.37
CA VAL A 375 3.37 0.22 19.10
C VAL A 375 3.87 -1.21 19.30
N VAL A 376 4.50 -1.76 18.26
CA VAL A 376 4.90 -3.17 18.20
C VAL A 376 6.43 -3.36 18.28
N ARG A 377 7.21 -2.30 18.08
CA ARG A 377 8.69 -2.36 18.17
C ARG A 377 9.15 -2.41 19.62
N THR A 378 9.60 -3.60 20.04
CA THR A 378 10.03 -3.90 21.41
C THR A 378 11.20 -3.04 21.91
N GLU A 379 12.05 -2.55 21.01
CA GLU A 379 13.20 -1.68 21.33
C GLU A 379 12.76 -0.34 21.92
N LEU A 380 11.53 0.10 21.62
CA LEU A 380 10.97 1.36 22.09
C LEU A 380 10.23 1.21 23.42
N PHE A 381 10.01 -0.01 23.91
CA PHE A 381 9.20 -0.24 25.10
C PHE A 381 9.81 0.37 26.35
N ALA A 382 11.14 0.27 26.51
CA ALA A 382 11.84 0.91 27.62
C ALA A 382 11.71 2.45 27.60
N ALA A 383 11.69 3.07 26.41
CA ALA A 383 11.52 4.51 26.26
C ALA A 383 10.07 4.94 26.54
N LEU A 384 9.10 4.17 26.04
CA LEU A 384 7.67 4.36 26.29
C LEU A 384 7.31 4.24 27.77
N GLU A 385 7.76 3.17 28.43
CA GLU A 385 7.52 2.91 29.85
C GLU A 385 8.26 3.88 30.78
N SER A 386 9.33 4.53 30.31
CA SER A 386 10.07 5.53 31.11
C SER A 386 9.30 6.84 31.34
N GLY A 387 8.12 7.00 30.72
CA GLY A 387 7.33 8.23 30.74
C GLY A 387 8.01 9.38 29.99
N LEU A 388 9.01 9.10 29.14
CA LEU A 388 9.70 10.13 28.36
C LEU A 388 8.73 10.85 27.42
N TRP A 389 7.81 10.12 26.80
CA TRP A 389 6.90 10.63 25.77
C TRP A 389 5.58 11.20 26.34
N GLU A 390 5.31 10.99 27.62
CA GLU A 390 4.21 11.62 28.35
C GLU A 390 4.57 13.04 28.85
N ARG A 391 5.81 13.49 28.62
CA ARG A 391 6.26 14.84 29.00
C ARG A 391 5.65 15.88 28.07
N GLU A 392 5.42 17.09 28.58
CA GLU A 392 4.79 18.22 27.85
C GLU A 392 5.44 18.60 26.51
N ASN A 393 6.72 18.25 26.30
CA ASN A 393 7.43 18.53 25.05
C ASN A 393 7.34 17.41 24.02
N TYR A 394 6.68 16.29 24.33
CA TYR A 394 6.47 15.16 23.42
C TYR A 394 5.00 15.04 23.08
N GLY A 395 4.72 14.59 21.86
CA GLY A 395 3.37 14.36 21.39
C GLY A 395 3.41 13.76 20.00
N VAL A 396 2.33 13.97 19.26
CA VAL A 396 2.19 13.46 17.90
C VAL A 396 1.94 14.56 16.89
N SER A 397 2.34 14.33 15.65
CA SER A 397 2.03 15.17 14.51
C SER A 397 1.52 14.33 13.36
N ILE A 398 0.57 14.87 12.61
CA ILE A 398 0.02 14.21 11.43
C ILE A 398 0.81 14.59 10.17
N GLY A 399 1.08 13.59 9.33
CA GLY A 399 1.63 13.76 7.99
C GLY A 399 0.58 13.41 6.95
N GLY A 400 0.44 14.25 5.93
CA GLY A 400 -0.49 14.01 4.83
C GLY A 400 -0.28 14.97 3.68
N THR A 401 -1.00 14.73 2.60
CA THR A 401 -0.98 15.57 1.39
C THR A 401 -2.39 15.90 0.98
N GLY A 402 -2.67 17.14 0.63
CA GLY A 402 -4.01 17.52 0.21
C GLY A 402 -4.04 18.69 -0.75
N ILE A 403 -5.20 18.91 -1.36
CA ILE A 403 -5.47 20.12 -2.13
C ILE A 403 -6.17 21.12 -1.20
N PRO A 404 -5.62 22.32 -1.01
CA PRO A 404 -6.22 23.29 -0.09
C PRO A 404 -7.55 23.82 -0.63
N VAL A 405 -8.49 24.07 0.28
CA VAL A 405 -9.75 24.77 -0.03
C VAL A 405 -9.55 26.28 -0.05
N SER A 406 -8.60 26.78 0.74
CA SER A 406 -8.18 28.18 0.69
C SER A 406 -6.69 28.30 0.98
N SER A 407 -6.03 29.23 0.29
CA SER A 407 -4.63 29.58 0.50
C SER A 407 -4.52 31.10 0.52
N SER A 408 -4.14 31.68 1.66
CA SER A 408 -3.93 33.12 1.84
C SER A 408 -2.61 33.40 2.57
N GLU A 409 -2.27 34.68 2.76
CA GLU A 409 -1.12 35.10 3.58
C GLU A 409 -1.28 34.68 5.05
N ASP A 410 -2.51 34.46 5.51
CA ASP A 410 -2.84 34.02 6.87
C ASP A 410 -2.72 32.50 7.09
N GLY A 411 -2.44 31.74 6.03
CA GLY A 411 -2.21 30.30 6.07
C GLY A 411 -3.03 29.49 5.06
N ILE A 412 -2.90 28.17 5.17
CA ILE A 412 -3.52 27.20 4.25
C ILE A 412 -4.59 26.40 4.99
N VAL A 413 -5.76 26.27 4.40
CA VAL A 413 -6.86 25.47 4.97
C VAL A 413 -7.14 24.29 4.05
N PHE A 414 -7.19 23.09 4.62
CA PHE A 414 -7.51 21.86 3.93
C PHE A 414 -8.92 21.38 4.28
N GLY A 415 -9.63 20.89 3.24
CA GLY A 415 -10.95 20.28 3.35
C GLY A 415 -10.89 18.76 3.28
N GLU A 416 -11.97 18.16 2.78
CA GLU A 416 -12.11 16.73 2.50
C GLU A 416 -11.03 16.17 1.56
N ARG A 417 -10.42 17.02 0.72
CA ARG A 417 -9.34 16.64 -0.21
C ARG A 417 -7.96 16.54 0.45
N PHE A 418 -7.92 16.22 1.75
CA PHE A 418 -6.70 15.91 2.49
C PHE A 418 -6.56 14.40 2.65
N ARG A 419 -5.42 13.87 2.19
CA ARG A 419 -5.07 12.46 2.31
C ARG A 419 -4.09 12.28 3.46
N PHE A 420 -4.52 11.55 4.48
CA PHE A 420 -3.68 11.16 5.61
C PHE A 420 -2.65 10.11 5.17
N ASP A 421 -1.42 10.18 5.72
CA ASP A 421 -0.36 9.22 5.43
C ASP A 421 0.14 8.49 6.69
N HIS A 422 0.52 9.24 7.74
CA HIS A 422 1.07 8.66 8.96
C HIS A 422 0.87 9.56 10.19
N LEU A 423 0.96 8.95 11.38
CA LEU A 423 1.05 9.64 12.66
C LEU A 423 2.47 9.53 13.21
N ALA A 424 3.18 10.66 13.32
CA ALA A 424 4.55 10.71 13.78
C ALA A 424 4.62 11.06 15.27
N ILE A 425 5.33 10.24 16.05
CA ILE A 425 5.72 10.57 17.43
C ILE A 425 6.91 11.53 17.37
N VAL A 426 6.73 12.74 17.89
CA VAL A 426 7.69 13.84 17.73
C VAL A 426 7.96 14.58 19.04
N HIS A 427 9.13 15.22 19.10
CA HIS A 427 9.39 16.26 20.09
C HIS A 427 8.89 17.62 19.55
N LYS A 428 8.06 18.30 20.34
CA LYS A 428 7.36 19.56 20.04
C LYS A 428 6.35 19.41 18.88
N PRO A 429 5.18 18.82 19.13
CA PRO A 429 4.17 18.58 18.10
C PRO A 429 3.71 19.86 17.41
N ALA A 430 3.23 19.73 16.16
CA ALA A 430 2.82 20.86 15.33
C ALA A 430 1.58 21.56 15.89
N TYR A 431 0.63 20.78 16.41
CA TYR A 431 -0.56 21.27 17.10
C TYR A 431 -0.25 21.45 18.59
N PRO A 432 -0.58 22.61 19.21
CA PRO A 432 -0.28 22.87 20.61
C PRO A 432 -0.90 21.88 21.61
N ARG A 433 -2.10 21.35 21.31
CA ARG A 433 -2.77 20.37 22.19
C ARG A 433 -2.53 18.92 21.80
N ALA A 434 -1.78 18.65 20.74
CA ALA A 434 -1.47 17.28 20.38
C ALA A 434 -0.48 16.68 21.39
N ASN A 435 -0.79 15.50 21.92
CA ASN A 435 -0.08 14.90 23.05
C ASN A 435 -0.18 13.37 23.04
N ILE A 436 0.54 12.76 23.98
CA ILE A 436 0.37 11.36 24.38
C ILE A 436 -0.07 11.41 25.84
N GLU A 437 -1.33 11.04 26.10
CA GLU A 437 -1.96 11.14 27.43
C GLU A 437 -1.72 9.89 28.27
N SER A 438 -1.67 8.73 27.64
CA SER A 438 -1.47 7.46 28.35
C SER A 438 -0.68 6.48 27.51
N VAL A 439 0.26 5.79 28.15
CA VAL A 439 1.00 4.67 27.61
C VAL A 439 0.71 3.43 28.44
N GLN A 440 0.12 2.40 27.85
CA GLN A 440 -0.25 1.16 28.55
C GLN A 440 0.32 -0.06 27.85
N ARG A 441 0.96 -0.95 28.62
CA ARG A 441 1.40 -2.25 28.13
C ARG A 441 0.22 -3.21 28.13
N ILE A 442 -0.10 -3.78 26.97
CA ILE A 442 -1.12 -4.81 26.81
C ILE A 442 -0.40 -6.11 26.46
N GLU A 443 -0.54 -7.11 27.33
CA GLU A 443 -0.18 -8.48 27.01
C GLU A 443 -1.38 -9.11 26.32
N VAL A 444 -1.28 -9.33 25.01
CA VAL A 444 -2.33 -10.04 24.27
C VAL A 444 -2.29 -11.51 24.70
N GLN A 445 -3.17 -11.87 25.64
CA GLN A 445 -3.46 -13.27 25.91
C GLN A 445 -4.33 -13.77 24.75
N GLU A 446 -3.87 -14.81 24.05
CA GLU A 446 -4.76 -15.59 23.18
C GLU A 446 -5.92 -16.07 24.04
N GLN A 447 -7.09 -15.43 23.92
CA GLN A 447 -8.32 -16.14 24.19
C GLN A 447 -8.38 -17.20 23.09
N GLU A 448 -8.14 -18.46 23.47
CA GLU A 448 -8.68 -19.60 22.74
C GLU A 448 -10.15 -19.27 22.50
N ILE A 449 -10.49 -18.94 21.25
CA ILE A 449 -11.87 -18.91 20.83
C ILE A 449 -12.29 -20.38 20.89
N GLU A 450 -12.76 -20.79 22.06
CA GLU A 450 -13.58 -22.00 22.24
C GLU A 450 -14.61 -21.98 21.12
N ALA A 451 -14.55 -22.98 20.25
CA ALA A 451 -15.44 -23.20 19.12
C ALA A 451 -16.86 -23.57 19.59
N SER A 452 -17.42 -22.81 20.53
CA SER A 452 -18.69 -23.09 21.20
C SER A 452 -19.61 -21.89 21.21
N GLU A 453 -19.76 -21.19 20.09
CA GLU A 453 -20.98 -20.42 19.80
C GLU A 453 -21.13 -20.14 18.30
N MET A 454 -20.86 -21.16 17.47
CA MET A 454 -21.48 -21.18 16.14
C MET A 454 -22.98 -21.44 16.31
N LEU A 455 -23.75 -20.37 16.09
CA LEU A 455 -25.17 -20.35 15.78
C LEU A 455 -25.63 -21.65 15.10
N LYS A 456 -26.52 -22.37 15.80
CA LYS A 456 -27.24 -23.52 15.27
C LYS A 456 -28.18 -23.06 14.14
N TYR A 457 -27.66 -22.96 12.91
CA TYR A 457 -28.52 -23.02 11.73
C TYR A 457 -28.94 -24.48 11.53
N HIS A 458 -30.22 -24.75 11.79
CA HIS A 458 -30.86 -25.95 11.25
C HIS A 458 -31.06 -25.75 9.75
N SER A 459 -30.23 -26.41 8.95
CA SER A 459 -30.53 -26.67 7.54
C SER A 459 -31.30 -28.00 7.45
N PRO A 460 -32.44 -28.09 6.74
CA PRO A 460 -33.08 -29.37 6.49
C PRO A 460 -32.19 -30.20 5.55
N THR A 461 -31.98 -31.48 5.91
CA THR A 461 -31.98 -32.68 5.05
C THR A 461 -31.67 -32.47 3.56
N GLU A 462 -30.73 -33.15 2.89
CA GLU A 462 -30.39 -34.57 2.98
C GLU A 462 -29.12 -34.87 2.15
N GLU A 463 -28.39 -35.89 2.60
CA GLU A 463 -27.61 -36.87 1.82
C GLU A 463 -26.41 -36.42 0.97
N GLY A 464 -25.22 -36.64 1.55
CA GLY A 464 -24.18 -37.40 0.86
C GLY A 464 -22.84 -36.71 0.69
N GLN A 465 -22.06 -36.52 1.76
CA GLN A 465 -20.61 -36.33 1.63
C GLN A 465 -19.83 -37.08 2.73
N GLN A 466 -18.80 -37.80 2.29
CA GLN A 466 -17.93 -38.68 3.06
C GLN A 466 -17.24 -37.98 4.25
N GLN A 467 -17.26 -38.63 5.40
CA GLN A 467 -16.42 -38.28 6.55
C GLN A 467 -14.94 -38.42 6.16
N VAL A 468 -14.18 -37.33 6.25
CA VAL A 468 -12.71 -37.38 6.27
C VAL A 468 -12.31 -37.79 7.68
N ILE A 469 -11.52 -38.85 7.78
CA ILE A 469 -11.03 -39.41 9.04
C ILE A 469 -10.13 -38.36 9.73
N ALA A 470 -10.46 -38.00 10.97
CA ALA A 470 -9.63 -37.14 11.80
C ALA A 470 -8.25 -37.80 12.04
N MET A 471 -7.18 -37.03 11.87
CA MET A 471 -5.81 -37.45 12.21
C MET A 471 -5.73 -37.84 13.69
N THR A 472 -4.92 -38.85 13.98
CA THR A 472 -4.81 -39.43 15.32
C THR A 472 -3.86 -38.63 16.21
N ASP A 473 -4.07 -38.65 17.54
CA ASP A 473 -3.27 -37.92 18.55
C ASP A 473 -1.75 -38.22 18.49
N GLU A 474 -1.35 -39.35 17.91
CA GLU A 474 0.07 -39.68 17.67
C GLU A 474 0.70 -38.78 16.58
N GLU A 475 -0.03 -38.50 15.49
CA GLU A 475 0.47 -37.68 14.38
C GLU A 475 0.63 -36.21 14.78
N MET A 476 -0.19 -35.74 15.71
CA MET A 476 -0.10 -34.38 16.28
C MET A 476 1.11 -34.23 17.22
N ASN A 477 1.43 -35.26 18.01
CA ASN A 477 2.60 -35.25 18.88
C ASN A 477 3.91 -35.34 18.09
N ASP A 478 3.95 -36.13 17.02
CA ASP A 478 5.13 -36.23 16.17
C ASP A 478 5.41 -34.90 15.45
N ALA A 479 4.39 -34.22 14.93
CA ALA A 479 4.53 -32.90 14.33
C ALA A 479 5.04 -31.85 15.34
N ASN A 480 4.59 -31.91 16.59
CA ASN A 480 5.04 -30.99 17.63
C ASN A 480 6.49 -31.27 18.05
N ASN A 481 6.90 -32.54 18.10
CA ASN A 481 8.28 -32.93 18.37
C ASN A 481 9.23 -32.50 17.24
N GLU A 482 8.80 -32.62 15.98
CA GLU A 482 9.56 -32.12 14.82
C GLU A 482 9.67 -30.59 14.83
N MET A 483 8.61 -29.88 15.21
CA MET A 483 8.62 -28.43 15.38
C MET A 483 9.60 -27.97 16.46
N GLU A 484 9.65 -28.66 17.61
CA GLU A 484 10.61 -28.35 18.67
C GLU A 484 12.06 -28.67 18.26
N ALA A 485 12.27 -29.73 17.48
CA ALA A 485 13.59 -30.04 16.91
C ALA A 485 14.06 -28.95 15.93
N LEU A 486 13.19 -28.46 15.06
CA LEU A 486 13.49 -27.38 14.12
C LEU A 486 13.77 -26.04 14.82
N LYS A 487 13.05 -25.74 15.92
CA LYS A 487 13.35 -24.57 16.76
C LYS A 487 14.73 -24.66 17.41
N ALA A 488 15.10 -25.84 17.93
CA ALA A 488 16.43 -26.06 18.49
C ALA A 488 17.53 -25.89 17.44
N GLU A 489 17.30 -26.36 16.21
CA GLU A 489 18.24 -26.19 15.10
C GLU A 489 18.40 -24.71 14.71
N LEU A 490 17.30 -23.94 14.68
CA LEU A 490 17.34 -22.50 14.40
C LEU A 490 18.15 -21.74 15.46
N VAL A 491 17.99 -22.08 16.74
CA VAL A 491 18.77 -21.47 17.83
C VAL A 491 20.27 -21.76 17.66
N LEU A 492 20.63 -22.99 17.28
CA LEU A 492 22.03 -23.35 17.02
C LEU A 492 22.59 -22.64 15.77
N ALA A 493 21.77 -22.47 14.72
CA ALA A 493 22.16 -21.74 13.53
C ALA A 493 22.40 -20.25 13.83
N ASN A 494 21.51 -19.62 14.60
CA ASN A 494 21.66 -18.22 15.03
C ASN A 494 22.89 -18.04 15.93
N ALA A 495 23.18 -18.99 16.83
CA ALA A 495 24.39 -18.96 17.64
C ALA A 495 25.67 -18.98 16.77
N ARG A 496 25.71 -19.81 15.72
CA ARG A 496 26.85 -19.83 14.77
C ARG A 496 26.99 -18.52 14.00
N VAL A 497 25.87 -17.93 13.56
CA VAL A 497 25.91 -16.63 12.86
C VAL A 497 26.49 -15.56 13.78
N ASN A 498 26.03 -15.50 15.03
CA ASN A 498 26.55 -14.56 16.02
C ASN A 498 28.06 -14.77 16.29
N GLU A 499 28.55 -16.02 16.31
CA GLU A 499 29.98 -16.32 16.41
C GLU A 499 30.78 -15.79 15.21
N PHE A 500 30.25 -15.95 13.98
CA PHE A 500 30.88 -15.40 12.77
C PHE A 500 30.88 -13.86 12.76
N GLU A 501 29.77 -13.24 13.16
CA GLU A 501 29.66 -11.78 13.27
C GLU A 501 30.62 -11.23 14.33
N ALA A 502 30.73 -11.88 15.49
CA ALA A 502 31.69 -11.52 16.52
C ALA A 502 33.15 -11.68 16.05
N ALA A 503 33.47 -12.73 15.29
CA ALA A 503 34.80 -12.93 14.72
C ALA A 503 35.15 -11.87 13.67
N GLU A 504 34.19 -11.49 12.83
CA GLU A 504 34.37 -10.43 11.83
C GLU A 504 34.55 -9.06 12.50
N ALA A 505 33.74 -8.76 13.52
CA ALA A 505 33.88 -7.54 14.32
C ALA A 505 35.25 -7.48 15.01
N ALA A 506 35.74 -8.60 15.56
CA ALA A 506 37.08 -8.68 16.15
C ALA A 506 38.19 -8.40 15.12
N ARG A 507 38.07 -8.90 13.89
CA ARG A 507 39.05 -8.66 12.82
C ARG A 507 39.05 -7.20 12.35
N VAL A 508 37.87 -6.58 12.25
CA VAL A 508 37.73 -5.16 11.93
C VAL A 508 38.36 -4.31 13.03
N GLU A 509 38.12 -4.66 14.30
CA GLU A 509 38.69 -3.96 15.45
C GLU A 509 40.22 -4.16 15.55
N GLU A 510 40.74 -5.36 15.27
CA GLU A 510 42.18 -5.61 15.17
C GLU A 510 42.83 -4.72 14.10
N SER A 511 42.23 -4.64 12.91
CA SER A 511 42.69 -3.76 11.82
C SER A 511 42.64 -2.28 12.23
N ARG A 512 41.66 -1.88 13.04
CA ARG A 512 41.56 -0.52 13.59
C ARG A 512 42.65 -0.27 14.63
N MET A 513 42.92 -1.23 15.52
CA MET A 513 43.96 -1.14 16.54
C MET A 513 45.37 -1.08 15.94
N GLU A 514 45.61 -1.76 14.81
CA GLU A 514 46.85 -1.61 14.03
C GLU A 514 47.05 -0.17 13.56
N LEU A 515 46.00 0.46 13.01
CA LEU A 515 46.05 1.87 12.59
C LEU A 515 46.20 2.83 13.77
N VAL A 516 45.58 2.54 14.92
CA VAL A 516 45.77 3.32 16.16
C VAL A 516 47.23 3.23 16.62
N SER A 517 47.84 2.04 16.58
CA SER A 517 49.25 1.83 16.92
C SER A 517 50.17 2.57 15.94
N GLU A 518 49.89 2.50 14.64
CA GLU A 518 50.64 3.22 13.61
C GLU A 518 50.56 4.74 13.84
N ALA A 519 49.36 5.28 14.11
CA ALA A 519 49.20 6.70 14.43
C ALA A 519 49.96 7.09 15.72
N SER A 520 49.99 6.21 16.73
CA SER A 520 50.77 6.43 17.96
C SER A 520 52.28 6.45 17.71
N GLU A 521 52.79 5.55 16.86
CA GLU A 521 54.21 5.51 16.48
C GLU A 521 54.64 6.77 15.72
N LEU A 522 53.73 7.35 14.93
CA LEU A 522 53.92 8.64 14.27
C LEU A 522 53.79 9.84 15.23
N GLY A 523 53.57 9.60 16.54
CA GLY A 523 53.51 10.63 17.58
C GLY A 523 52.21 11.41 17.63
N MET A 524 51.14 10.89 17.01
CA MET A 524 49.81 11.49 17.06
C MET A 524 49.12 11.16 18.40
N SER A 525 48.27 12.05 18.92
CA SER A 525 47.54 11.84 20.18
C SER A 525 46.04 12.08 20.01
N GLY A 526 45.20 11.45 20.85
CA GLY A 526 43.75 11.59 20.81
C GLY A 526 43.04 10.89 19.64
N HIS A 527 43.69 9.89 19.04
CA HIS A 527 43.19 9.16 17.86
C HIS A 527 42.46 7.84 18.22
N GLU A 528 42.37 7.50 19.51
CA GLU A 528 41.96 6.18 20.03
C GLU A 528 40.52 5.80 19.68
N ASP A 529 39.63 6.81 19.58
CA ASP A 529 38.20 6.64 19.27
C ASP A 529 37.86 6.95 17.81
N LEU A 530 38.86 7.17 16.95
CA LEU A 530 38.61 7.52 15.55
C LEU A 530 38.27 6.28 14.71
N SER A 531 37.41 6.50 13.71
CA SER A 531 37.05 5.46 12.75
C SER A 531 38.25 5.03 11.91
N THR A 532 38.22 3.80 11.39
CA THR A 532 39.26 3.23 10.51
C THR A 532 39.57 4.14 9.33
N ASP A 533 38.54 4.72 8.70
CA ASP A 533 38.73 5.60 7.53
C ASP A 533 39.36 6.93 7.93
N THR A 534 38.94 7.50 9.07
CA THR A 534 39.55 8.73 9.61
C THR A 534 41.02 8.53 9.97
N LEU A 535 41.36 7.40 10.60
CA LEU A 535 42.75 7.05 10.93
C LEU A 535 43.61 6.93 9.68
N LYS A 536 43.14 6.22 8.64
CA LYS A 536 43.85 6.10 7.36
C LYS A 536 44.11 7.44 6.70
N SER A 537 43.10 8.31 6.66
CA SER A 537 43.24 9.66 6.08
C SER A 537 44.26 10.49 6.88
N LEU A 538 44.20 10.45 8.21
CA LEU A 538 45.12 11.20 9.07
C LEU A 538 46.58 10.72 8.95
N ILE A 539 46.81 9.40 8.93
CA ILE A 539 48.15 8.81 8.73
C ILE A 539 48.71 9.21 7.36
N ALA A 540 47.88 9.15 6.31
CA ALA A 540 48.29 9.54 4.97
C ALA A 540 48.70 11.03 4.91
N SER A 541 47.88 11.92 5.45
CA SER A 541 48.20 13.36 5.51
C SER A 541 49.43 13.67 6.35
N TRP A 542 49.66 12.92 7.43
CA TRP A 542 50.84 13.10 8.28
C TRP A 542 52.14 12.73 7.54
N ARG A 543 52.15 11.60 6.83
CA ARG A 543 53.29 11.13 6.03
C ARG A 543 53.62 12.06 4.86
N GLU A 544 52.60 12.63 4.22
CA GLU A 544 52.78 13.62 3.15
C GLU A 544 53.44 14.91 3.68
N ALA A 545 53.11 15.31 4.92
CA ALA A 545 53.72 16.46 5.57
C ALA A 545 55.14 16.21 6.12
N HIS A 546 55.55 14.93 6.26
CA HIS A 546 56.85 14.52 6.82
C HIS A 546 57.54 13.46 5.94
N PRO A 547 58.03 13.83 4.75
CA PRO A 547 58.76 12.91 3.89
C PRO A 547 60.08 12.46 4.56
N ASP A 548 60.40 11.17 4.45
CA ASP A 548 61.65 10.62 4.98
C ASP A 548 62.87 11.36 4.38
N PRO A 549 63.88 11.72 5.20
CA PRO A 549 65.05 12.41 4.69
C PRO A 549 65.84 11.48 3.75
N GLU A 550 66.18 11.97 2.56
CA GLU A 550 67.05 11.26 1.62
C GLU A 550 68.39 10.94 2.30
N PRO A 551 68.90 9.70 2.19
CA PRO A 551 70.15 9.32 2.81
C PRO A 551 71.32 10.08 2.17
N VAL A 552 71.93 10.98 2.94
CA VAL A 552 73.11 11.75 2.53
C VAL A 552 74.34 10.83 2.53
N GLU A 553 74.78 10.38 1.35
CA GLU A 553 76.09 9.75 1.18
C GLU A 553 77.20 10.81 1.32
N MET A 554 78.02 10.67 2.36
CA MET A 554 79.19 11.53 2.59
C MET A 554 80.38 11.03 1.75
N ALA A 555 80.79 11.81 0.74
CA ALA A 555 82.07 11.66 0.03
C ALA A 555 82.87 12.98 0.05
N PRO A 556 84.22 12.95 0.02
CA PRO A 556 85.07 13.99 0.59
C PRO A 556 85.45 15.15 -0.36
N VAL A 557 85.94 16.20 0.29
CA VAL A 557 86.38 17.54 -0.16
C VAL A 557 87.35 17.56 -1.35
N ALA A 558 87.06 18.40 -2.35
CA ALA A 558 88.04 19.17 -3.13
C ALA A 558 87.40 20.47 -3.69
N GLU A 559 88.06 21.61 -3.46
CA GLU A 559 87.73 22.98 -3.89
C GLU A 559 88.08 23.26 -5.38
N PRO A 560 87.94 24.49 -5.93
CA PRO A 560 86.72 25.29 -6.12
C PRO A 560 86.66 25.93 -7.55
N GLN A 561 85.48 26.10 -8.19
CA GLN A 561 85.31 27.09 -9.30
C GLN A 561 83.90 27.74 -9.36
N VAL A 562 83.88 29.00 -8.88
CA VAL A 562 83.27 30.25 -9.38
C VAL A 562 82.06 30.25 -10.35
N ALA A 563 81.06 31.09 -9.98
CA ALA A 563 80.01 31.80 -10.77
C ALA A 563 78.81 30.97 -11.29
N SER A 564 77.55 31.43 -11.29
CA SER A 564 76.93 32.77 -11.11
C SER A 564 75.45 32.66 -10.67
N GLU A 565 74.86 33.81 -10.33
CA GLU A 565 73.52 34.09 -9.77
C GLU A 565 72.28 33.76 -10.65
N GLU A 566 71.19 33.40 -9.93
CA GLU A 566 69.73 33.66 -10.15
C GLU A 566 68.93 32.98 -11.30
N PRO A 567 67.57 32.84 -11.21
CA PRO A 567 66.65 32.77 -10.07
C PRO A 567 65.61 31.61 -10.15
N VAL A 568 64.78 31.53 -9.11
CA VAL A 568 63.65 30.60 -8.88
C VAL A 568 62.65 30.59 -10.05
N ILE A 569 62.39 29.42 -10.63
CA ILE A 569 61.26 29.16 -11.54
C ILE A 569 60.38 28.10 -10.91
N ALA A 570 59.12 28.47 -10.63
CA ALA A 570 58.07 27.54 -10.28
C ALA A 570 57.82 26.59 -11.45
N SER A 571 58.03 25.28 -11.25
CA SER A 571 57.65 24.28 -12.25
C SER A 571 56.16 23.96 -12.10
N GLU A 572 55.31 24.71 -12.81
CA GLU A 572 54.03 24.15 -13.25
C GLU A 572 54.35 23.07 -14.29
N THR A 573 54.23 21.81 -13.89
CA THR A 573 54.27 20.70 -14.84
C THR A 573 52.95 20.71 -15.62
N PRO A 574 52.98 20.67 -16.96
CA PRO A 574 51.75 20.62 -17.75
C PRO A 574 51.06 19.28 -17.50
N THR A 575 49.89 19.32 -16.86
CA THR A 575 49.03 18.15 -16.70
C THR A 575 48.43 17.81 -18.07
N HIS A 576 48.74 16.62 -18.59
CA HIS A 576 48.12 16.12 -19.80
C HIS A 576 46.64 15.82 -19.51
N VAL A 577 45.74 16.34 -20.34
CA VAL A 577 44.28 16.13 -20.21
C VAL A 577 43.75 15.28 -21.36
N VAL A 578 42.77 14.44 -21.05
CA VAL A 578 42.07 13.57 -21.99
C VAL A 578 40.62 14.05 -22.12
N ALA A 579 40.20 14.39 -23.34
CA ALA A 579 38.81 14.68 -23.65
C ALA A 579 38.00 13.37 -23.71
N ASN A 580 36.97 13.26 -22.87
CA ASN A 580 36.09 12.10 -22.78
C ASN A 580 34.60 12.52 -22.80
N TYR A 581 33.69 11.56 -22.76
CA TYR A 581 32.25 11.82 -22.63
C TYR A 581 31.73 11.20 -21.33
N LEU A 582 31.08 12.01 -20.51
CA LEU A 582 30.35 11.57 -19.32
C LEU A 582 28.89 12.00 -19.46
N ASN A 583 27.96 11.04 -19.39
CA ASN A 583 26.52 11.27 -19.56
C ASN A 583 26.15 12.06 -20.83
N GLY A 584 26.84 11.77 -21.94
CA GLY A 584 26.60 12.41 -23.24
C GLY A 584 27.17 13.83 -23.38
N LYS A 585 27.86 14.37 -22.35
CA LYS A 585 28.58 15.64 -22.42
C LYS A 585 30.09 15.41 -22.49
N MET A 586 30.77 16.19 -23.33
CA MET A 586 32.22 16.16 -23.44
C MET A 586 32.85 16.83 -22.21
N VAL A 587 33.83 16.18 -21.60
CA VAL A 587 34.54 16.65 -20.40
C VAL A 587 36.04 16.43 -20.58
N GLU A 588 36.86 17.33 -20.06
CA GLU A 588 38.32 17.17 -20.01
C GLU A 588 38.71 16.66 -18.62
N THR A 589 39.42 15.54 -18.58
CA THR A 589 39.89 14.92 -17.32
C THR A 589 41.39 14.75 -17.35
N ASP A 590 42.05 14.92 -16.21
CA ASP A 590 43.47 14.61 -16.04
C ASP A 590 43.78 13.17 -16.49
N GLU A 591 44.87 13.01 -17.25
CA GLU A 591 45.26 11.73 -17.86
C GLU A 591 45.47 10.64 -16.81
N SER A 592 46.09 10.95 -15.66
CA SER A 592 46.33 9.97 -14.60
C SER A 592 45.02 9.46 -13.98
N THR A 593 44.04 10.36 -13.85
CA THR A 593 42.71 10.04 -13.34
C THR A 593 41.93 9.19 -14.34
N TYR A 594 41.98 9.57 -15.62
CA TYR A 594 41.34 8.81 -16.69
C TYR A 594 41.96 7.41 -16.86
N ALA A 595 43.29 7.30 -16.77
CA ALA A 595 44.02 6.04 -16.85
C ALA A 595 43.58 5.06 -15.73
N LYS A 596 43.46 5.55 -14.50
CA LYS A 596 42.99 4.75 -13.35
C LYS A 596 41.57 4.24 -13.58
N ALA A 597 40.65 5.12 -14.00
CA ALA A 597 39.26 4.76 -14.28
C ALA A 597 39.14 3.74 -15.44
N TRP A 598 39.88 3.97 -16.53
CA TRP A 598 39.94 3.06 -17.67
C TRP A 598 40.43 1.67 -17.26
N ASN A 599 41.53 1.60 -16.50
CA ASN A 599 42.12 0.34 -16.06
C ASN A 599 41.21 -0.43 -15.10
N ALA A 600 40.47 0.28 -14.23
CA ALA A 600 39.47 -0.33 -13.36
C ALA A 600 38.33 -0.94 -14.17
N TRP A 601 37.79 -0.21 -15.15
CA TRP A 601 36.75 -0.72 -16.05
C TRP A 601 37.25 -1.91 -16.88
N ALA A 602 38.42 -1.81 -17.50
CA ALA A 602 39.00 -2.89 -18.31
C ALA A 602 39.23 -4.15 -17.47
N SER A 603 39.69 -4.00 -16.22
CA SER A 603 39.84 -5.11 -15.27
C SER A 603 38.51 -5.77 -14.93
N ALA A 604 37.47 -4.97 -14.64
CA ALA A 604 36.13 -5.48 -14.35
C ALA A 604 35.53 -6.23 -15.57
N TRP A 605 35.63 -5.64 -16.76
CA TRP A 605 35.18 -6.27 -18.00
C TRP A 605 35.89 -7.61 -18.26
N ASN A 606 37.22 -7.62 -18.18
CA ASN A 606 38.02 -8.82 -18.45
C ASN A 606 37.73 -9.97 -17.47
N LYS A 607 37.26 -9.67 -16.25
CA LYS A 607 36.82 -10.68 -15.27
C LYS A 607 35.48 -11.33 -15.64
N THR A 608 34.64 -10.66 -16.42
CA THR A 608 33.34 -11.21 -16.86
C THR A 608 33.45 -12.18 -18.03
N LEU A 609 34.58 -12.21 -18.73
CA LEU A 609 34.79 -13.06 -19.91
C LEU A 609 35.11 -14.52 -19.54
N ALA A 610 34.47 -15.45 -20.27
CA ALA A 610 34.80 -16.87 -20.19
C ALA A 610 36.23 -17.14 -20.70
N VAL A 611 36.84 -18.25 -20.26
CA VAL A 611 38.26 -18.57 -20.56
C VAL A 611 38.55 -18.58 -22.08
N ALA A 612 37.59 -19.01 -22.90
CA ALA A 612 37.72 -19.03 -24.36
C ALA A 612 37.66 -17.63 -25.02
N GLU A 613 37.02 -16.65 -24.36
CA GLU A 613 36.75 -15.31 -24.93
C GLU A 613 37.83 -14.29 -24.56
N ARG A 614 38.67 -14.60 -23.56
CA ARG A 614 39.75 -13.71 -23.09
C ARG A 614 40.81 -13.40 -24.14
N ASN A 615 40.99 -14.26 -25.13
CA ASN A 615 41.98 -14.04 -26.20
C ASN A 615 41.46 -13.16 -27.34
N THR A 616 40.14 -13.00 -27.48
CA THR A 616 39.52 -12.28 -28.61
C THR A 616 38.79 -11.00 -28.20
N MET A 617 38.34 -10.89 -26.95
CA MET A 617 37.48 -9.78 -26.48
C MET A 617 38.05 -9.04 -25.25
N ARG A 618 39.32 -9.27 -24.90
CA ARG A 618 39.98 -8.57 -23.80
C ARG A 618 40.04 -7.07 -24.08
N ALA A 619 39.57 -6.28 -23.14
CA ALA A 619 39.76 -4.84 -23.14
C ALA A 619 41.25 -4.52 -22.82
N PRO A 620 41.93 -3.70 -23.64
CA PRO A 620 43.30 -3.26 -23.38
C PRO A 620 43.34 -2.30 -22.18
N ASN A 621 44.48 -2.24 -21.50
CA ASN A 621 44.75 -1.21 -20.50
C ASN A 621 44.95 0.16 -21.18
N PHE A 622 45.02 1.23 -20.40
CA PHE A 622 45.03 2.58 -20.93
C PHE A 622 46.28 2.87 -21.78
N GLU A 623 47.46 2.39 -21.37
CA GLU A 623 48.71 2.53 -22.13
C GLU A 623 48.66 1.75 -23.44
N GLU A 624 48.21 0.49 -23.40
CA GLU A 624 47.99 -0.35 -24.59
C GLU A 624 47.01 0.33 -25.57
N ARG A 625 45.97 0.99 -25.06
CA ARG A 625 45.00 1.73 -25.89
C ARG A 625 45.60 3.03 -26.45
N LYS A 626 46.44 3.72 -25.69
CA LYS A 626 47.13 4.94 -26.13
C LYS A 626 48.09 4.64 -27.29
N GLU A 627 48.69 3.45 -27.31
CA GLU A 627 49.51 2.99 -28.44
C GLU A 627 48.68 2.55 -29.67
N MET A 628 47.38 2.29 -29.51
CA MET A 628 46.48 1.87 -30.60
C MET A 628 45.77 3.04 -31.30
N ILE A 629 45.83 4.25 -30.73
CA ILE A 629 45.23 5.50 -31.24
C ILE A 629 46.36 6.35 -31.82
#